data_AF-A0A1H6WYZ6-F1
#
_entry.id   AF-A0A1H6WYZ6-F1
#
_cell.length_a   1.000
_cell.length_b   1.000
_cell.length_c   1.000
_cell.angle_alpha   90.00
_cell.angle_beta   90.00
_cell.angle_gamma   90.00
#
_symmetry.space_group_name_H-M   'P 1'
#
loop_
_entity.id
_entity.type
_entity.pdbx_description
1 polymer ?
#
loop_
_entity_poly.entity_id
_entity_poly.type
_entity_poly.pdbx_seq_one_letter_code
_entity_poly.pdbx_strand_id
1 'polypeptide(L)'
;MKVVDVIKSVNTKDKNKAVQLPVRELEQESKGHYVAFVDDGEQSYDVQVSIQASKISALTCDCANGETLCLHKVAVLLAMQENKGTAKTTSKGKKKKLTETEEVMLRIDKEAITGWLSEVFKKNKPLEQLFLLTFSTEEKQYTTEQVKEIMEQTIKSVAGRRKTLEGANVKKLMDLMAIALEPVNHYVTVSINKPIALEIYGTVLETMAEFQNRIRTYSKKIDLFYDEYIHWLALTMNNVQVKSVWEEVIKNIVYRTFEHITNKKAECRTYHDLLVKEVYKTATKVQKKYIAEELVVHLLSMPIKRQHLDFNYVLFLKEVALDQEVYDKVQDFFTIDIYKN
;
A
#
# COMPACT_ATOMS: atom_id res chain seq x y z
N MET A 1 -19.20 -31.38 -6.13
CA MET A 1 -20.38 -32.22 -5.80
C MET A 1 -21.16 -31.57 -4.66
N LYS A 2 -22.47 -31.82 -4.45
CA LYS A 2 -23.15 -31.31 -3.24
C LYS A 2 -22.75 -32.16 -2.03
N VAL A 3 -22.81 -31.58 -0.84
CA VAL A 3 -22.55 -32.29 0.44
C VAL A 3 -23.34 -33.60 0.54
N VAL A 4 -24.62 -33.56 0.17
CA VAL A 4 -25.53 -34.73 0.18
C VAL A 4 -25.08 -35.83 -0.78
N ASP A 5 -24.50 -35.48 -1.92
CA ASP A 5 -24.05 -36.45 -2.93
C ASP A 5 -22.78 -37.17 -2.45
N VAL A 6 -21.87 -36.44 -1.80
CA VAL A 6 -20.64 -37.01 -1.20
C VAL A 6 -20.98 -37.94 -0.05
N ILE A 7 -21.92 -37.56 0.82
CA ILE A 7 -22.40 -38.43 1.90
C ILE A 7 -23.04 -39.69 1.31
N LYS A 8 -23.84 -39.60 0.24
CA LYS A 8 -24.44 -40.78 -0.40
C LYS A 8 -23.40 -41.75 -0.97
N SER A 9 -22.26 -41.28 -1.47
CA SER A 9 -21.19 -42.14 -1.99
C SER A 9 -20.38 -42.90 -0.91
N VAL A 10 -20.50 -42.52 0.37
CA VAL A 10 -19.80 -43.22 1.47
C VAL A 10 -20.58 -44.46 1.91
N ASN A 11 -19.89 -45.57 2.11
CA ASN A 11 -20.49 -46.82 2.58
C ASN A 11 -21.02 -46.68 4.02
N THR A 12 -21.97 -47.55 4.40
CA THR A 12 -22.65 -47.50 5.70
C THR A 12 -21.71 -47.72 6.89
N LYS A 13 -20.66 -48.53 6.71
CA LYS A 13 -19.69 -48.84 7.78
C LYS A 13 -18.86 -47.60 8.16
N ASP A 14 -18.42 -46.85 7.17
CA ASP A 14 -17.60 -45.65 7.36
C ASP A 14 -18.43 -44.47 7.86
N LYS A 15 -19.71 -44.37 7.47
CA LYS A 15 -20.66 -43.42 8.08
C LYS A 15 -20.83 -43.68 9.57
N ASN A 16 -21.06 -44.93 9.96
CA ASN A 16 -21.27 -45.28 11.36
C ASN A 16 -20.02 -45.00 12.22
N LYS A 17 -18.82 -45.14 11.64
CA LYS A 17 -17.57 -44.75 12.31
C LYS A 17 -17.42 -43.23 12.41
N ALA A 18 -17.72 -42.50 11.34
CA ALA A 18 -17.59 -41.04 11.29
C ALA A 18 -18.55 -40.34 12.27
N VAL A 19 -19.76 -40.87 12.51
CA VAL A 19 -20.70 -40.33 13.50
C VAL A 19 -20.16 -40.41 14.94
N GLN A 20 -19.26 -41.35 15.23
CA GLN A 20 -18.67 -41.49 16.57
C GLN A 20 -17.52 -40.52 16.82
N LEU A 21 -17.04 -39.80 15.80
CA LEU A 21 -15.97 -38.81 15.92
C LEU A 21 -16.57 -37.47 16.39
N PRO A 22 -16.19 -36.94 17.57
CA PRO A 22 -16.65 -35.64 18.02
C PRO A 22 -16.16 -34.53 17.10
N VAL A 23 -17.09 -33.70 16.61
CA VAL A 23 -16.79 -32.49 15.84
C VAL A 23 -17.00 -31.27 16.74
N ARG A 24 -15.94 -30.47 16.93
CA ARG A 24 -15.94 -29.24 17.72
C ARG A 24 -15.72 -28.02 16.83
N GLU A 25 -16.26 -26.88 17.27
CA GLU A 25 -16.04 -25.55 16.66
C GLU A 25 -16.28 -25.53 15.14
N LEU A 26 -17.35 -26.18 14.68
CA LEU A 26 -17.79 -26.09 13.29
C LEU A 26 -18.33 -24.68 13.01
N GLU A 27 -17.46 -23.81 12.52
CA GLU A 27 -17.76 -22.40 12.29
C GLU A 27 -17.55 -21.99 10.83
N GLN A 28 -18.22 -20.90 10.44
CA GLN A 28 -18.05 -20.29 9.13
C GLN A 28 -17.14 -19.07 9.26
N GLU A 29 -15.87 -19.22 8.91
CA GLU A 29 -14.88 -18.14 8.97
C GLU A 29 -15.15 -17.07 7.90
N SER A 30 -15.53 -17.50 6.68
CA SER A 30 -15.90 -16.60 5.58
C SER A 30 -17.00 -17.22 4.72
N LYS A 31 -17.66 -16.44 3.87
CA LYS A 31 -18.85 -16.90 3.12
C LYS A 31 -18.51 -18.14 2.27
N GLY A 32 -19.01 -19.29 2.69
CA GLY A 32 -18.77 -20.58 2.06
C GLY A 32 -17.56 -21.36 2.58
N HIS A 33 -16.72 -20.80 3.45
CA HIS A 33 -15.60 -21.51 4.07
C HIS A 33 -15.94 -21.92 5.50
N TYR A 34 -15.80 -23.20 5.82
CA TYR A 34 -16.08 -23.77 7.13
C TYR A 34 -14.84 -24.47 7.66
N VAL A 35 -14.60 -24.32 8.95
CA VAL A 35 -13.48 -24.94 9.67
C VAL A 35 -14.06 -25.70 10.86
N ALA A 36 -13.50 -26.86 11.17
CA ALA A 36 -13.91 -27.66 12.32
C ALA A 36 -12.77 -28.54 12.82
N PHE A 37 -12.77 -28.84 14.11
CA PHE A 37 -11.86 -29.80 14.73
C PHE A 37 -12.55 -31.15 14.92
N VAL A 38 -11.90 -32.23 14.52
CA VAL A 38 -12.41 -33.60 14.71
C VAL A 38 -11.47 -34.37 15.63
N ASP A 39 -11.99 -34.80 16.78
CA ASP A 39 -11.23 -35.61 17.73
C ASP A 39 -11.28 -37.10 17.35
N ASP A 40 -10.13 -37.75 17.31
CA ASP A 40 -9.97 -39.18 17.04
C ASP A 40 -8.95 -39.75 18.02
N GLY A 41 -9.45 -40.26 19.16
CA GLY A 41 -8.62 -40.69 20.29
C GLY A 41 -7.98 -39.52 21.02
N GLU A 42 -6.65 -39.52 21.14
CA GLU A 42 -5.88 -38.45 21.78
C GLU A 42 -5.44 -37.35 20.77
N GLN A 43 -5.81 -37.48 19.50
CA GLN A 43 -5.44 -36.54 18.45
C GLN A 43 -6.66 -35.75 17.95
N SER A 44 -6.42 -34.51 17.55
CA SER A 44 -7.41 -33.61 16.96
C SER A 44 -6.94 -33.19 15.59
N TYR A 45 -7.82 -33.27 14.60
CA TYR A 45 -7.53 -32.98 13.19
C TYR A 45 -8.33 -31.76 12.72
N ASP A 46 -7.66 -30.83 12.04
CA ASP A 46 -8.29 -29.69 11.37
C ASP A 46 -8.90 -30.13 10.03
N VAL A 47 -10.20 -29.86 9.87
CA VAL A 47 -10.96 -30.15 8.65
C VAL A 47 -11.57 -28.87 8.12
N GLN A 48 -11.23 -28.54 6.87
CA GLN A 48 -11.73 -27.34 6.21
C GLN A 48 -12.60 -27.73 5.01
N VAL A 49 -13.75 -27.08 4.90
CA VAL A 49 -14.75 -27.29 3.85
C VAL A 49 -15.05 -25.98 3.15
N SER A 50 -14.76 -25.91 1.85
CA SER A 50 -15.11 -24.77 1.01
C SER A 50 -16.30 -25.12 0.12
N ILE A 51 -17.34 -24.29 0.15
CA ILE A 51 -18.60 -24.43 -0.58
C ILE A 51 -18.84 -23.18 -1.41
N GLN A 52 -18.88 -23.35 -2.73
CA GLN A 52 -19.21 -22.29 -3.69
C GLN A 52 -20.45 -22.69 -4.49
N ALA A 53 -21.43 -21.79 -4.60
CA ALA A 53 -22.68 -22.03 -5.34
C ALA A 53 -23.37 -23.37 -4.99
N SER A 54 -23.40 -23.72 -3.70
CA SER A 54 -23.96 -24.98 -3.15
C SER A 54 -23.23 -26.27 -3.56
N LYS A 55 -21.98 -26.19 -4.05
CA LYS A 55 -21.11 -27.33 -4.35
C LYS A 55 -19.83 -27.23 -3.50
N ILE A 56 -19.34 -28.36 -3.00
CA ILE A 56 -18.03 -28.43 -2.35
C ILE A 56 -16.97 -28.15 -3.42
N SER A 57 -16.16 -27.10 -3.20
CA SER A 57 -15.03 -26.70 -4.03
C SER A 57 -13.70 -27.24 -3.49
N ALA A 58 -13.54 -27.34 -2.17
CA ALA A 58 -12.38 -27.95 -1.53
C ALA A 58 -12.76 -28.63 -0.21
N LEU A 59 -12.05 -29.71 0.12
CA LEU A 59 -12.26 -30.48 1.35
C LEU A 59 -10.92 -31.04 1.81
N THR A 60 -10.30 -30.41 2.81
CA THR A 60 -8.96 -30.73 3.31
C THR A 60 -9.02 -31.25 4.74
N CYS A 61 -8.05 -32.08 5.10
CA CYS A 61 -7.86 -32.58 6.44
C CYS A 61 -6.36 -32.82 6.63
N ASP A 62 -5.84 -32.52 7.81
CA ASP A 62 -4.43 -32.68 8.20
C ASP A 62 -4.07 -34.10 8.67
N CYS A 63 -5.00 -35.06 8.63
CA CYS A 63 -4.70 -36.47 8.90
C CYS A 63 -3.79 -37.09 7.82
N ALA A 64 -3.14 -38.22 8.14
CA ALA A 64 -2.26 -38.95 7.21
C ALA A 64 -2.97 -39.44 5.92
N ASN A 65 -4.30 -39.53 5.91
CA ASN A 65 -5.12 -39.88 4.75
C ASN A 65 -5.80 -38.66 4.10
N GLY A 66 -5.31 -37.46 4.38
CA GLY A 66 -5.91 -36.16 4.04
C GLY A 66 -6.06 -35.87 2.54
N GLU A 67 -5.39 -36.61 1.66
CA GLU A 67 -5.56 -36.50 0.21
C GLU A 67 -6.82 -37.20 -0.32
N THR A 68 -7.37 -38.14 0.46
CA THR A 68 -8.60 -38.87 0.11
C THR A 68 -9.78 -38.43 1.01
N LEU A 69 -10.96 -39.02 0.80
CA LEU A 69 -12.11 -38.80 1.68
C LEU A 69 -11.93 -39.60 2.98
N CYS A 70 -11.22 -39.03 3.95
CA CYS A 70 -11.02 -39.62 5.27
C CYS A 70 -12.29 -39.56 6.15
N LEU A 71 -12.29 -40.33 7.25
CA LEU A 71 -13.42 -40.39 8.18
C LEU A 71 -13.70 -39.03 8.85
N HIS A 72 -12.68 -38.21 9.10
CA HIS A 72 -12.82 -36.87 9.68
C HIS A 72 -13.59 -35.91 8.76
N LYS A 73 -13.26 -35.92 7.46
CA LYS A 73 -14.01 -35.18 6.44
C LYS A 73 -15.47 -35.60 6.39
N VAL A 74 -15.75 -36.90 6.50
CA VAL A 74 -17.12 -37.42 6.52
C VAL A 74 -17.87 -36.98 7.79
N ALA A 75 -17.20 -36.97 8.95
CA ALA A 75 -17.78 -36.53 10.22
C ALA A 75 -18.22 -35.06 10.16
N VAL A 76 -17.37 -34.17 9.61
CA VAL A 76 -17.71 -32.76 9.41
C VAL A 76 -18.88 -32.59 8.45
N LEU A 77 -18.89 -33.29 7.32
CA LEU A 77 -20.00 -33.21 6.37
C LEU A 77 -21.34 -33.68 6.97
N LEU A 78 -21.31 -34.71 7.83
CA LEU A 78 -22.48 -35.19 8.57
C LEU A 78 -22.94 -34.15 9.61
N ALA A 79 -22.00 -33.57 10.38
CA ALA A 79 -22.30 -32.51 11.36
C ALA A 79 -22.89 -31.25 10.68
N MET A 80 -22.41 -30.88 9.48
CA MET A 80 -22.98 -29.81 8.67
C MET A 80 -24.41 -30.12 8.18
N GLN A 81 -24.76 -31.39 8.00
CA GLN A 81 -26.10 -31.81 7.62
C GLN A 81 -27.06 -31.80 8.82
N GLU A 82 -26.60 -32.24 10.00
CA GLU A 82 -27.40 -32.26 11.23
C GLU A 82 -27.63 -30.84 11.80
N ASN A 83 -26.63 -29.95 11.74
CA ASN A 83 -26.75 -28.57 12.21
C ASN A 83 -27.69 -27.67 11.38
N LYS A 84 -28.27 -28.18 10.28
CA LYS A 84 -29.37 -27.48 9.59
C LYS A 84 -30.69 -27.54 10.37
N GLY A 85 -30.80 -28.35 11.43
CA GLY A 85 -32.04 -28.58 12.17
C GLY A 85 -32.16 -27.94 13.56
N THR A 86 -31.08 -27.54 14.22
CA THR A 86 -31.13 -27.06 15.61
C THR A 86 -30.10 -25.96 15.89
N ALA A 87 -30.35 -24.76 15.36
CA ALA A 87 -29.62 -23.56 15.77
C ALA A 87 -30.07 -23.14 17.18
N LYS A 88 -29.37 -23.62 18.22
CA LYS A 88 -29.41 -22.98 19.54
C LYS A 88 -28.75 -21.61 19.40
N THR A 89 -29.58 -20.58 19.47
CA THR A 89 -29.19 -19.18 19.43
C THR A 89 -28.61 -18.76 20.77
N THR A 90 -27.28 -18.70 20.86
CA THR A 90 -26.59 -17.98 21.94
C THR A 90 -25.72 -16.86 21.37
N SER A 91 -26.36 -15.71 21.22
CA SER A 91 -25.90 -14.38 21.67
C SER A 91 -26.52 -13.31 20.76
N LYS A 92 -27.24 -12.38 21.40
CA LYS A 92 -27.82 -11.21 20.75
C LYS A 92 -26.70 -10.21 20.44
N GLY A 93 -25.94 -10.46 19.38
CA GLY A 93 -25.38 -9.37 18.60
C GLY A 93 -26.54 -8.68 17.89
N LYS A 94 -26.77 -7.38 18.14
CA LYS A 94 -27.76 -6.60 17.40
C LYS A 94 -27.48 -6.77 15.90
N LYS A 95 -28.28 -7.58 15.19
CA LYS A 95 -28.27 -7.61 13.73
C LYS A 95 -28.60 -6.20 13.27
N LYS A 96 -27.62 -5.53 12.66
CA LYS A 96 -27.80 -4.22 12.04
C LYS A 96 -28.99 -4.34 11.09
N LYS A 97 -30.05 -3.58 11.36
CA LYS A 97 -31.27 -3.59 10.54
C LYS A 97 -30.85 -3.06 9.17
N LEU A 98 -30.90 -3.91 8.15
CA LEU A 98 -30.56 -3.51 6.79
C LEU A 98 -31.52 -2.40 6.37
N THR A 99 -30.96 -1.37 5.73
CA THR A 99 -31.72 -0.33 5.07
C THR A 99 -32.43 -0.92 3.85
N GLU A 100 -33.51 -0.27 3.41
CA GLU A 100 -34.25 -0.68 2.22
C GLU A 100 -33.33 -0.82 0.99
N THR A 101 -32.35 0.08 0.85
CA THR A 101 -31.31 0.00 -0.19
C THR A 101 -30.47 -1.26 -0.10
N GLU A 102 -30.01 -1.63 1.10
CA GLU A 102 -29.21 -2.83 1.30
C GLU A 102 -30.03 -4.10 1.03
N GLU A 103 -31.31 -4.12 1.40
CA GLU A 103 -32.19 -5.24 1.06
C GLU A 103 -32.41 -5.39 -0.45
N VAL A 104 -32.60 -4.28 -1.15
CA VAL A 104 -32.76 -4.27 -2.62
C VAL A 104 -31.47 -4.75 -3.30
N MET A 105 -30.30 -4.28 -2.86
CA MET A 105 -29.01 -4.71 -3.41
C MET A 105 -28.73 -6.20 -3.20
N LEU A 106 -29.25 -6.81 -2.14
CA LEU A 106 -29.10 -8.25 -1.89
C LEU A 106 -30.07 -9.11 -2.70
N ARG A 107 -31.16 -8.53 -3.23
CA ARG A 107 -32.19 -9.24 -4.02
C ARG A 107 -31.97 -9.15 -5.52
N ILE A 108 -31.35 -8.07 -6.00
CA ILE A 108 -31.09 -7.89 -7.43
C ILE A 108 -30.03 -8.89 -7.90
N ASP A 109 -30.22 -9.43 -9.10
CA ASP A 109 -29.27 -10.31 -9.75
C ASP A 109 -27.98 -9.58 -10.14
N LYS A 110 -26.88 -10.34 -10.23
CA LYS A 110 -25.56 -9.78 -10.49
C LYS A 110 -25.54 -9.03 -11.83
N GLU A 111 -26.18 -9.58 -12.86
CA GLU A 111 -26.25 -8.98 -14.19
C GLU A 111 -26.99 -7.65 -14.22
N ALA A 112 -28.11 -7.53 -13.49
CA ALA A 112 -28.86 -6.27 -13.39
C ALA A 112 -28.10 -5.19 -12.59
N ILE A 113 -27.41 -5.54 -11.50
CA ILE A 113 -26.56 -4.59 -10.76
C ILE A 113 -25.40 -4.09 -11.65
N THR A 114 -24.70 -4.97 -12.36
CA THR A 114 -23.61 -4.56 -13.26
C THR A 114 -24.11 -3.72 -14.43
N GLY A 115 -25.28 -4.05 -14.98
CA GLY A 115 -25.95 -3.27 -16.01
C GLY A 115 -26.28 -1.85 -15.54
N TRP A 116 -26.94 -1.74 -14.38
CA TRP A 116 -27.30 -0.45 -13.78
C TRP A 116 -26.08 0.39 -13.41
N LEU A 117 -25.06 -0.20 -12.77
CA LEU A 117 -23.82 0.51 -12.42
C LEU A 117 -23.11 1.05 -13.67
N SER A 118 -23.11 0.29 -14.77
CA SER A 118 -22.53 0.72 -16.04
C SER A 118 -23.25 1.95 -16.61
N GLU A 119 -24.57 2.04 -16.51
CA GLU A 119 -25.32 3.22 -16.93
C GLU A 119 -25.08 4.43 -16.02
N VAL A 120 -24.95 4.18 -14.70
CA VAL A 120 -24.61 5.22 -13.72
C VAL A 120 -23.22 5.79 -13.97
N PHE A 121 -22.22 4.95 -14.23
CA PHE A 121 -20.84 5.36 -14.53
C PHE A 121 -20.74 6.18 -15.81
N LYS A 122 -21.47 5.80 -16.87
CA LYS A 122 -21.55 6.61 -18.10
C LYS A 122 -22.06 8.03 -17.85
N LYS A 123 -22.94 8.22 -16.86
CA LYS A 123 -23.51 9.52 -16.49
C LYS A 123 -22.71 10.24 -15.41
N ASN A 124 -21.82 9.54 -14.70
CA ASN A 124 -21.04 10.08 -13.58
C ASN A 124 -19.62 9.49 -13.56
N LYS A 125 -18.73 10.10 -14.35
CA LYS A 125 -17.34 9.67 -14.51
C LYS A 125 -16.53 9.70 -13.20
N PRO A 126 -16.69 10.71 -12.31
CA PRO A 126 -16.05 10.68 -11.00
C PRO A 126 -16.45 9.47 -10.14
N LEU A 127 -17.71 9.05 -10.18
CA LEU A 127 -18.18 7.89 -9.43
C LEU A 127 -17.62 6.57 -9.96
N GLU A 128 -17.44 6.46 -11.29
CA GLU A 128 -16.73 5.35 -11.91
C GLU A 128 -15.26 5.26 -11.44
N GLN A 129 -14.58 6.40 -11.35
CA GLN A 129 -13.21 6.46 -10.84
C GLN A 129 -13.15 5.99 -9.37
N LEU A 130 -14.05 6.49 -8.52
CA LEU A 130 -14.13 6.07 -7.12
C LEU A 130 -14.42 4.56 -6.98
N PHE A 131 -15.31 4.02 -7.83
CA PHE A 131 -15.61 2.59 -7.85
C PHE A 131 -14.38 1.75 -8.24
N LEU A 132 -13.65 2.16 -9.28
CA LEU A 132 -12.42 1.49 -9.69
C LEU A 132 -11.32 1.58 -8.62
N LEU A 133 -11.17 2.74 -7.97
CA LEU A 133 -10.27 2.92 -6.82
C LEU A 133 -10.57 1.96 -5.67
N THR A 134 -11.85 1.70 -5.42
CA THR A 134 -12.30 0.92 -4.25
C THR A 134 -12.30 -0.59 -4.50
N PHE A 135 -12.55 -1.03 -5.74
CA PHE A 135 -12.83 -2.44 -6.05
C PHE A 135 -11.96 -3.06 -7.15
N SER A 136 -11.06 -2.30 -7.78
CA SER A 136 -10.08 -2.89 -8.72
C SER A 136 -9.11 -3.79 -7.97
N THR A 137 -9.00 -5.04 -8.39
CA THR A 137 -7.97 -6.00 -7.92
C THR A 137 -6.67 -5.92 -8.70
N GLU A 138 -6.64 -5.15 -9.79
CA GLU A 138 -5.39 -4.79 -10.45
C GLU A 138 -4.83 -3.55 -9.74
N GLU A 139 -3.67 -3.71 -9.08
CA GLU A 139 -2.86 -2.58 -8.63
C GLU A 139 -2.57 -1.72 -9.86
N LYS A 140 -3.30 -0.62 -9.99
CA LYS A 140 -3.14 0.30 -11.11
C LYS A 140 -1.72 0.84 -11.07
N GLN A 141 -0.89 0.37 -12.01
CA GLN A 141 0.46 0.88 -12.16
C GLN A 141 0.40 2.28 -12.76
N TYR A 142 1.27 3.15 -12.27
CA TYR A 142 1.41 4.51 -12.77
C TYR A 142 2.80 4.69 -13.39
N THR A 143 2.85 5.22 -14.61
CA THR A 143 4.09 5.74 -15.20
C THR A 143 4.29 7.21 -14.86
N THR A 144 5.51 7.73 -15.00
CA THR A 144 5.82 9.15 -14.80
C THR A 144 4.99 10.05 -15.72
N GLU A 145 4.77 9.64 -16.97
CA GLU A 145 3.98 10.39 -17.95
C GLU A 145 2.52 10.50 -17.53
N GLN A 146 1.94 9.40 -17.03
CA GLN A 146 0.56 9.39 -16.54
C GLN A 146 0.40 10.28 -15.31
N VAL A 147 1.36 10.27 -14.39
CA VAL A 147 1.35 11.16 -13.21
C VAL A 147 1.44 12.61 -13.64
N LYS A 148 2.36 12.95 -14.55
CA LYS A 148 2.49 14.30 -15.11
C LYS A 148 1.18 14.75 -15.77
N GLU A 149 0.56 13.89 -16.58
CA GLU A 149 -0.71 14.20 -17.24
C GLU A 149 -1.84 14.48 -16.23
N ILE A 150 -1.99 13.64 -15.19
CA ILE A 150 -2.99 13.84 -14.13
C ILE A 150 -2.81 15.20 -13.46
N MET A 151 -1.57 15.56 -13.12
CA MET A 151 -1.26 16.84 -12.49
C MET A 151 -1.51 18.01 -13.43
N GLU A 152 -1.09 17.93 -14.69
CA GLU A 152 -1.29 19.00 -15.68
C GLU A 152 -2.77 19.23 -15.98
N GLN A 153 -3.57 18.17 -16.09
CA GLN A 153 -5.02 18.26 -16.26
C GLN A 153 -5.66 18.95 -15.04
N THR A 154 -5.22 18.59 -13.83
CA THR A 154 -5.69 19.20 -12.58
C THR A 154 -5.33 20.68 -12.53
N ILE A 155 -4.09 21.04 -12.84
CA ILE A 155 -3.64 22.44 -12.94
C ILE A 155 -4.46 23.21 -13.97
N LYS A 156 -4.64 22.65 -15.16
CA LYS A 156 -5.40 23.29 -16.26
C LYS A 156 -6.87 23.51 -15.87
N SER A 157 -7.48 22.62 -15.09
CA SER A 157 -8.86 22.76 -14.64
C SER A 157 -9.09 23.97 -13.72
N VAL A 158 -8.07 24.40 -12.98
CA VAL A 158 -8.15 25.52 -12.02
C VAL A 158 -7.51 26.78 -12.57
N ALA A 159 -6.25 26.70 -12.99
CA ALA A 159 -5.47 27.84 -13.46
C ALA A 159 -5.75 28.19 -14.92
N GLY A 160 -6.10 27.21 -15.76
CA GLY A 160 -6.30 27.41 -17.20
C GLY A 160 -5.07 28.05 -17.85
N ARG A 161 -5.27 29.19 -18.52
CA ARG A 161 -4.19 29.98 -19.16
C ARG A 161 -3.76 31.20 -18.33
N ARG A 162 -4.20 31.31 -17.07
CA ARG A 162 -3.91 32.48 -16.22
C ARG A 162 -2.43 32.53 -15.85
N LYS A 163 -1.86 33.74 -15.82
CA LYS A 163 -0.50 34.02 -15.32
C LYS A 163 -0.45 34.43 -13.85
N THR A 164 -1.60 34.71 -13.25
CA THR A 164 -1.75 35.07 -11.84
C THR A 164 -2.85 34.21 -11.23
N LEU A 165 -2.64 33.70 -10.01
CA LEU A 165 -3.63 32.88 -9.31
C LEU A 165 -3.85 33.39 -7.88
N GLU A 166 -5.10 33.78 -7.59
CA GLU A 166 -5.54 34.21 -6.27
C GLU A 166 -5.54 33.06 -5.25
N GLY A 167 -5.39 33.39 -3.97
CA GLY A 167 -5.26 32.40 -2.90
C GLY A 167 -6.42 31.39 -2.78
N ALA A 168 -7.65 31.79 -3.14
CA ALA A 168 -8.80 30.90 -3.18
C ALA A 168 -8.65 29.83 -4.28
N ASN A 169 -8.17 30.23 -5.46
CA ASN A 169 -7.92 29.32 -6.57
C ASN A 169 -6.69 28.44 -6.32
N VAL A 170 -5.65 28.96 -5.65
CA VAL A 170 -4.53 28.13 -5.19
C VAL A 170 -5.02 27.07 -4.22
N LYS A 171 -5.87 27.42 -3.24
CA LYS A 171 -6.47 26.44 -2.32
C LYS A 171 -7.20 25.34 -3.08
N LYS A 172 -8.10 25.74 -3.99
CA LYS A 172 -8.87 24.80 -4.81
C LYS A 172 -7.96 23.88 -5.62
N LEU A 173 -6.85 24.39 -6.15
CA LEU A 173 -5.87 23.58 -6.87
C LEU A 173 -5.21 22.55 -5.95
N MET A 174 -4.78 22.94 -4.74
CA MET A 174 -4.18 21.99 -3.79
C MET A 174 -5.18 20.92 -3.34
N ASP A 175 -6.43 21.31 -3.04
CA ASP A 175 -7.48 20.36 -2.66
C ASP A 175 -7.74 19.33 -3.78
N LEU A 176 -7.80 19.78 -5.05
CA LEU A 176 -7.97 18.88 -6.19
C LEU A 176 -6.73 18.03 -6.48
N MET A 177 -5.53 18.58 -6.25
CA MET A 177 -4.28 17.85 -6.43
C MET A 177 -4.17 16.69 -5.44
N ALA A 178 -4.56 16.90 -4.17
CA ALA A 178 -4.59 15.85 -3.17
C ALA A 178 -5.50 14.68 -3.58
N ILE A 179 -6.70 14.98 -4.10
CA ILE A 179 -7.63 13.96 -4.60
C ILE A 179 -7.05 13.25 -5.84
N ALA A 180 -6.46 13.99 -6.77
CA ALA A 180 -5.92 13.44 -8.01
C ALA A 180 -4.72 12.51 -7.78
N LEU A 181 -3.87 12.83 -6.80
CA LEU A 181 -2.66 12.07 -6.46
C LEU A 181 -2.91 10.94 -5.47
N GLU A 182 -4.05 10.87 -4.78
CA GLU A 182 -4.35 9.79 -3.82
C GLU A 182 -4.08 8.36 -4.35
N PRO A 183 -4.60 7.95 -5.54
CA PRO A 183 -4.29 6.61 -6.06
C PRO A 183 -2.82 6.45 -6.47
N VAL A 184 -2.16 7.53 -6.91
CA VAL A 184 -0.73 7.52 -7.23
C VAL A 184 0.09 7.29 -5.96
N ASN A 185 -0.29 7.95 -4.86
CA ASN A 185 0.36 7.83 -3.56
C ASN A 185 0.21 6.41 -2.99
N HIS A 186 -0.94 5.78 -3.19
CA HIS A 186 -1.14 4.38 -2.85
C HIS A 186 -0.19 3.47 -3.64
N TYR A 187 -0.08 3.67 -4.97
CA TYR A 187 0.85 2.93 -5.81
C TYR A 187 2.32 3.12 -5.40
N VAL A 188 2.72 4.35 -5.09
CA VAL A 188 4.07 4.68 -4.57
C VAL A 188 4.34 3.95 -3.27
N THR A 189 3.35 3.86 -2.38
CA THR A 189 3.48 3.16 -1.08
C THR A 189 3.74 1.67 -1.28
N VAL A 190 2.97 0.99 -2.14
CA VAL A 190 3.14 -0.45 -2.39
C VAL A 190 4.40 -0.75 -3.22
N SER A 191 4.89 0.22 -4.00
CA SER A 191 6.07 0.10 -4.85
C SER A 191 7.30 0.81 -4.26
N ILE A 192 7.33 1.09 -2.96
CA ILE A 192 8.34 1.96 -2.33
C ILE A 192 9.78 1.49 -2.51
N ASN A 193 9.97 0.18 -2.69
CA ASN A 193 11.28 -0.46 -2.93
C ASN A 193 11.67 -0.51 -4.41
N LYS A 194 10.84 0.00 -5.32
CA LYS A 194 11.12 0.02 -6.76
C LYS A 194 11.60 1.40 -7.20
N PRO A 195 12.45 1.50 -8.24
CA PRO A 195 12.92 2.77 -8.79
C PRO A 195 11.79 3.75 -9.14
N ILE A 196 10.67 3.22 -9.64
CA ILE A 196 9.51 4.00 -10.07
C ILE A 196 8.92 4.89 -8.96
N ALA A 197 9.03 4.50 -7.68
CA ALA A 197 8.53 5.33 -6.58
C ALA A 197 9.27 6.67 -6.48
N LEU A 198 10.59 6.66 -6.67
CA LEU A 198 11.42 7.87 -6.65
C LEU A 198 11.27 8.69 -7.93
N GLU A 199 11.04 8.03 -9.06
CA GLU A 199 10.78 8.68 -10.35
C GLU A 199 9.44 9.42 -10.34
N ILE A 200 8.40 8.81 -9.76
CA ILE A 200 7.10 9.47 -9.53
C ILE A 200 7.26 10.65 -8.57
N TYR A 201 7.99 10.48 -7.46
CA TYR A 201 8.28 11.57 -6.53
C TYR A 201 8.92 12.77 -7.24
N GLY A 202 9.98 12.54 -8.02
CA GLY A 202 10.63 13.57 -8.82
C GLY A 202 9.66 14.25 -9.78
N THR A 203 8.88 13.46 -10.51
CA THR A 203 7.87 13.96 -11.47
C THR A 203 6.84 14.87 -10.81
N VAL A 204 6.34 14.52 -9.62
CA VAL A 204 5.36 15.33 -8.89
C VAL A 204 5.93 16.70 -8.55
N LEU A 205 7.14 16.73 -8.00
CA LEU A 205 7.76 17.97 -7.57
C LEU A 205 8.21 18.85 -8.75
N GLU A 206 8.73 18.25 -9.81
CA GLU A 206 9.06 18.95 -11.05
C GLU A 206 7.83 19.57 -11.70
N THR A 207 6.73 18.82 -11.81
CA THR A 207 5.48 19.32 -12.41
C THR A 207 4.91 20.49 -11.59
N MET A 208 4.97 20.41 -10.26
CA MET A 208 4.56 21.51 -9.39
C MET A 208 5.49 22.73 -9.52
N ALA A 209 6.80 22.50 -9.67
CA ALA A 209 7.78 23.57 -9.82
C ALA A 209 7.68 24.28 -11.16
N GLU A 210 7.47 23.55 -12.25
CA GLU A 210 7.12 24.10 -13.55
C GLU A 210 5.87 24.99 -13.46
N PHE A 211 4.86 24.54 -12.71
CA PHE A 211 3.66 25.35 -12.45
C PHE A 211 3.96 26.62 -11.63
N GLN A 212 4.73 26.50 -10.55
CA GLN A 212 5.09 27.63 -9.69
C GLN A 212 5.90 28.69 -10.46
N ASN A 213 6.81 28.26 -11.33
CA ASN A 213 7.64 29.16 -12.14
C ASN A 213 6.83 29.97 -13.17
N ARG A 214 5.69 29.45 -13.65
CA ARG A 214 4.85 30.14 -14.65
C ARG A 214 3.71 30.96 -14.06
N ILE A 215 3.45 30.88 -12.76
CA ILE A 215 2.33 31.54 -12.10
C ILE A 215 2.80 32.57 -11.08
N ARG A 216 2.18 33.75 -11.07
CA ARG A 216 2.34 34.73 -10.01
C ARG A 216 1.30 34.48 -8.93
N THR A 217 1.74 34.17 -7.72
CA THR A 217 0.89 34.08 -6.54
C THR A 217 1.66 34.47 -5.28
N TYR A 218 0.94 34.92 -4.25
CA TYR A 218 1.48 35.22 -2.92
C TYR A 218 1.12 34.13 -1.90
N SER A 219 0.46 33.05 -2.33
CA SER A 219 0.02 31.99 -1.45
C SER A 219 1.18 31.03 -1.12
N LYS A 220 1.42 30.81 0.18
CA LYS A 220 2.36 29.79 0.68
C LYS A 220 1.87 28.35 0.56
N LYS A 221 0.67 28.12 0.03
CA LYS A 221 0.07 26.78 -0.05
C LYS A 221 0.80 25.85 -1.01
N ILE A 222 1.48 26.40 -2.02
CA ILE A 222 2.33 25.61 -2.90
C ILE A 222 3.57 25.14 -2.13
N ASP A 223 4.18 26.01 -1.31
CA ASP A 223 5.31 25.63 -0.44
C ASP A 223 4.89 24.53 0.55
N LEU A 224 3.72 24.69 1.19
CA LEU A 224 3.14 23.67 2.08
C LEU A 224 2.90 22.33 1.37
N PHE A 225 2.50 22.34 0.10
CA PHE A 225 2.33 21.11 -0.67
C PHE A 225 3.65 20.34 -0.81
N TYR A 226 4.78 21.02 -1.08
CA TYR A 226 6.08 20.34 -1.11
C TYR A 226 6.41 19.75 0.25
N ASP A 227 6.28 20.54 1.32
CA ASP A 227 6.59 20.11 2.68
C ASP A 227 5.76 18.88 3.07
N GLU A 228 4.44 18.91 2.83
CA GLU A 228 3.52 17.82 3.15
C GLU A 228 3.82 16.57 2.31
N TYR A 229 4.10 16.72 1.01
CA TYR A 229 4.37 15.58 0.13
C TYR A 229 5.71 14.90 0.46
N ILE A 230 6.76 15.70 0.71
CA ILE A 230 8.07 15.21 1.13
C ILE A 230 7.97 14.51 2.49
N HIS A 231 7.27 15.13 3.45
CA HIS A 231 7.06 14.56 4.78
C HIS A 231 6.28 13.25 4.72
N TRP A 232 5.20 13.19 3.93
CA TRP A 232 4.44 11.97 3.73
C TRP A 232 5.30 10.83 3.18
N LEU A 233 6.10 11.10 2.14
CA LEU A 233 6.97 10.07 1.56
C LEU A 233 8.06 9.63 2.55
N ALA A 234 8.64 10.57 3.30
CA ALA A 234 9.63 10.28 4.32
C ALA A 234 9.08 9.36 5.42
N LEU A 235 7.88 9.64 5.92
CA LEU A 235 7.19 8.76 6.87
C LEU A 235 6.89 7.39 6.26
N THR A 236 6.43 7.36 5.01
CA THR A 236 6.13 6.11 4.30
C THR A 236 7.37 5.24 4.17
N MET A 237 8.52 5.83 3.83
CA MET A 237 9.82 5.14 3.83
C MET A 237 10.19 4.64 5.21
N ASN A 238 10.17 5.50 6.25
CA ASN A 238 10.57 5.11 7.59
C ASN A 238 9.65 4.08 8.27
N ASN A 239 8.42 3.93 7.78
CA ASN A 239 7.44 2.94 8.24
C ASN A 239 7.54 1.58 7.53
N VAL A 240 8.50 1.39 6.61
CA VAL A 240 8.77 0.07 6.02
C VAL A 240 9.19 -0.90 7.13
N GLN A 241 8.37 -1.93 7.35
CA GLN A 241 8.53 -2.86 8.48
C GLN A 241 9.70 -3.83 8.30
N VAL A 242 9.99 -4.20 7.06
CA VAL A 242 11.07 -5.15 6.74
C VAL A 242 12.39 -4.38 6.66
N LYS A 243 13.26 -4.59 7.66
CA LYS A 243 14.53 -3.85 7.80
C LYS A 243 15.40 -3.87 6.52
N SER A 244 15.58 -5.03 5.89
CA SER A 244 16.40 -5.14 4.68
C SER A 244 15.85 -4.33 3.50
N VAL A 245 14.52 -4.30 3.36
CA VAL A 245 13.83 -3.51 2.33
C VAL A 245 13.98 -2.02 2.63
N TRP A 246 13.81 -1.63 3.90
CA TRP A 246 14.04 -0.24 4.33
C TRP A 246 15.48 0.21 4.03
N GLU A 247 16.47 -0.60 4.38
CA GLU A 247 17.90 -0.32 4.12
C GLU A 247 18.20 -0.12 2.62
N GLU A 248 17.57 -0.90 1.75
CA GLU A 248 17.66 -0.76 0.29
C GLU A 248 16.99 0.52 -0.23
N VAL A 249 15.83 0.89 0.32
CA VAL A 249 15.16 2.16 0.01
C VAL A 249 16.05 3.35 0.38
N ILE A 250 16.65 3.32 1.58
CA ILE A 250 17.56 4.37 2.05
C ILE A 250 18.81 4.47 1.16
N LYS A 251 19.43 3.34 0.84
CA LYS A 251 20.57 3.28 -0.09
C LYS A 251 20.25 3.94 -1.41
N ASN A 252 19.10 3.61 -2.00
CA ASN A 252 18.68 4.16 -3.29
C ASN A 252 18.47 5.67 -3.25
N ILE A 253 17.81 6.23 -2.22
CA ILE A 253 17.60 7.69 -2.14
C ILE A 253 18.90 8.45 -1.92
N VAL A 254 19.80 7.92 -1.08
CA VAL A 254 21.12 8.53 -0.81
C VAL A 254 21.96 8.49 -2.08
N TYR A 255 22.02 7.34 -2.75
CA TYR A 255 22.70 7.19 -4.02
C TYR A 255 22.19 8.19 -5.06
N ARG A 256 20.88 8.26 -5.30
CA ARG A 256 20.29 9.18 -6.29
C ARG A 256 20.55 10.65 -5.98
N THR A 257 20.61 11.00 -4.69
CA THR A 257 20.97 12.36 -4.26
C THR A 257 22.35 12.73 -4.78
N PHE A 258 23.33 11.86 -4.57
CA PHE A 258 24.74 12.08 -4.90
C PHE A 258 25.08 11.83 -6.37
N GLU A 259 24.45 10.86 -7.02
CA GLU A 259 24.60 10.56 -8.45
C GLU A 259 24.31 11.81 -9.29
N HIS A 260 23.20 12.49 -9.00
CA HIS A 260 22.81 13.73 -9.68
C HIS A 260 23.89 14.80 -9.62
N ILE A 261 24.54 14.96 -8.47
CA ILE A 261 25.58 15.97 -8.24
C ILE A 261 26.84 15.65 -9.06
N THR A 262 27.15 14.37 -9.24
CA THR A 262 28.30 13.94 -10.05
C THR A 262 28.02 13.98 -11.56
N ASN A 263 26.77 13.78 -11.97
CA ASN A 263 26.38 13.72 -13.37
C ASN A 263 25.82 15.06 -13.85
N LYS A 264 26.70 15.94 -14.35
CA LYS A 264 26.36 17.29 -14.88
C LYS A 264 25.33 17.33 -16.02
N LYS A 265 24.87 16.19 -16.53
CA LYS A 265 23.83 16.07 -17.56
C LYS A 265 22.41 15.97 -17.00
N ALA A 266 22.25 15.80 -15.70
CA ALA A 266 20.91 15.75 -15.13
C ALA A 266 20.35 17.17 -15.04
N GLU A 267 19.53 17.54 -16.02
CA GLU A 267 18.97 18.90 -16.21
C GLU A 267 17.89 19.28 -15.17
N CYS A 268 17.60 18.42 -14.20
CA CYS A 268 16.48 18.59 -13.26
C CYS A 268 16.98 18.93 -11.85
N ARG A 269 16.38 19.89 -11.15
CA ARG A 269 16.61 20.02 -9.70
C ARG A 269 16.14 18.73 -9.03
N THR A 270 17.05 17.96 -8.44
CA THR A 270 16.63 16.82 -7.63
C THR A 270 16.22 17.29 -6.25
N TYR A 271 14.99 16.97 -5.87
CA TYR A 271 14.47 17.18 -4.52
C TYR A 271 14.87 16.05 -3.54
N HIS A 272 15.74 15.13 -3.99
CA HIS A 272 16.17 13.99 -3.18
C HIS A 272 16.95 14.42 -1.92
N ASP A 273 17.66 15.54 -1.97
CA ASP A 273 18.35 16.10 -0.82
C ASP A 273 17.37 16.54 0.29
N LEU A 274 16.22 17.13 -0.09
CA LEU A 274 15.13 17.46 0.82
C LEU A 274 14.48 16.20 1.39
N LEU A 275 14.31 15.16 0.56
CA LEU A 275 13.76 13.89 1.02
C LEU A 275 14.69 13.20 2.03
N VAL A 276 16.00 13.13 1.75
CA VAL A 276 16.98 12.55 2.68
C VAL A 276 17.00 13.30 4.01
N LYS A 277 16.94 14.64 3.98
CA LYS A 277 16.79 15.48 5.18
C LYS A 277 15.57 15.09 6.01
N GLU A 278 14.40 15.01 5.38
CA GLU A 278 13.15 14.74 6.08
C GLU A 278 13.06 13.28 6.56
N VAL A 279 13.58 12.33 5.79
CA VAL A 279 13.75 10.92 6.19
C VAL A 279 14.63 10.82 7.42
N TYR A 280 15.78 11.52 7.46
CA TYR A 280 16.64 11.53 8.66
C TYR A 280 15.92 12.16 9.85
N LYS A 281 15.24 13.29 9.66
CA LYS A 281 14.54 14.01 10.74
C LYS A 281 13.44 13.17 11.39
N THR A 282 12.68 12.43 10.59
CA THR A 282 11.57 11.58 11.04
C THR A 282 11.99 10.16 11.47
N ALA A 283 13.26 9.81 11.29
CA ALA A 283 13.79 8.48 11.61
C ALA A 283 13.97 8.26 13.13
N THR A 284 13.85 6.99 13.54
CA THR A 284 14.24 6.52 14.87
C THR A 284 15.75 6.63 15.08
N LYS A 285 16.22 6.53 16.34
CA LYS A 285 17.66 6.57 16.65
C LYS A 285 18.48 5.52 15.89
N VAL A 286 17.95 4.31 15.73
CA VAL A 286 18.62 3.23 15.00
C VAL A 286 18.68 3.55 13.51
N GLN A 287 17.58 4.03 12.94
CA GLN A 287 17.51 4.42 11.53
C GLN A 287 18.44 5.61 11.22
N LYS A 288 18.50 6.62 12.09
CA LYS A 288 19.41 7.78 11.95
C LYS A 288 20.87 7.35 11.83
N LYS A 289 21.29 6.39 12.66
CA LYS A 289 22.65 5.84 12.61
C LYS A 289 22.95 5.20 11.25
N TYR A 290 22.03 4.36 10.75
CA TYR A 290 22.19 3.73 9.44
C TYR A 290 22.23 4.75 8.30
N ILE A 291 21.33 5.74 8.31
CA ILE A 291 21.31 6.81 7.30
C ILE A 291 22.65 7.58 7.30
N ALA A 292 23.18 7.90 8.48
CA ALA A 292 24.47 8.57 8.59
C ALA A 292 25.64 7.73 8.07
N GLU A 293 25.66 6.43 8.35
CA GLU A 293 26.65 5.50 7.81
C GLU A 293 26.57 5.47 6.27
N GLU A 294 25.37 5.42 5.70
CA GLU A 294 25.17 5.43 4.24
C GLU A 294 25.60 6.75 3.58
N LEU A 295 25.31 7.89 4.23
CA LEU A 295 25.79 9.20 3.80
C LEU A 295 27.32 9.27 3.79
N VAL A 296 27.98 8.76 4.83
CA VAL A 296 29.45 8.69 4.92
C VAL A 296 30.02 7.84 3.78
N VAL A 297 29.43 6.67 3.50
CA VAL A 297 29.86 5.80 2.41
C VAL A 297 29.87 6.56 1.08
N HIS A 298 28.80 7.30 0.76
CA HIS A 298 28.69 8.03 -0.50
C HIS A 298 29.59 9.27 -0.55
N LEU A 299 29.73 10.01 0.54
CA LEU A 299 30.64 11.16 0.62
C LEU A 299 32.10 10.78 0.38
N LEU A 300 32.51 9.57 0.80
CA LEU A 300 33.89 9.09 0.65
C LEU A 300 34.15 8.35 -0.68
N SER A 301 33.12 7.71 -1.24
CA SER A 301 33.28 6.87 -2.44
C SER A 301 33.02 7.60 -3.75
N MET A 302 32.25 8.69 -3.73
CA MET A 302 31.89 9.43 -4.94
C MET A 302 32.76 10.68 -5.11
N PRO A 303 33.03 11.15 -6.36
CA PRO A 303 33.85 12.32 -6.63
C PRO A 303 33.11 13.63 -6.35
N ILE A 304 32.64 13.81 -5.11
CA ILE A 304 31.79 14.91 -4.68
C ILE A 304 32.62 15.86 -3.82
N LYS A 305 32.52 17.14 -4.14
CA LYS A 305 33.15 18.21 -3.36
C LYS A 305 32.06 19.00 -2.67
N ARG A 306 32.37 19.56 -1.49
CA ARG A 306 31.49 20.47 -0.75
C ARG A 306 30.84 21.54 -1.63
N GLN A 307 31.61 22.12 -2.55
CA GLN A 307 31.15 23.18 -3.46
C GLN A 307 30.10 22.73 -4.49
N HIS A 308 29.89 21.42 -4.67
CA HIS A 308 28.86 20.89 -5.55
C HIS A 308 27.49 20.82 -4.86
N LEU A 309 27.42 21.05 -3.55
CA LEU A 309 26.21 20.95 -2.75
C LEU A 309 25.67 22.33 -2.37
N ASP A 310 24.34 22.43 -2.24
CA ASP A 310 23.71 23.59 -1.60
C ASP A 310 24.22 23.75 -0.16
N PHE A 311 24.42 24.99 0.27
CA PHE A 311 24.95 25.31 1.59
C PHE A 311 24.10 24.72 2.73
N ASN A 312 22.76 24.74 2.61
CA ASN A 312 21.89 24.15 3.63
C ASN A 312 22.02 22.63 3.69
N TYR A 313 22.29 21.97 2.55
CA TYR A 313 22.55 20.53 2.55
C TYR A 313 23.91 20.20 3.16
N VAL A 314 24.95 21.01 2.91
CA VAL A 314 26.25 20.88 3.58
C VAL A 314 26.11 21.02 5.11
N LEU A 315 25.34 22.01 5.57
CA LEU A 315 25.08 22.17 7.01
C LEU A 315 24.38 20.95 7.61
N PHE A 316 23.33 20.46 6.94
CA PHE A 316 22.65 19.22 7.35
C PHE A 316 23.62 18.03 7.44
N LEU A 317 24.47 17.81 6.43
CA LEU A 317 25.46 16.72 6.47
C LEU A 317 26.44 16.87 7.64
N LYS A 318 26.83 18.11 7.98
CA LYS A 318 27.70 18.39 9.12
C LYS A 318 26.99 18.09 10.45
N GLU A 319 25.73 18.50 10.58
CA GLU A 319 24.90 18.21 11.76
C GLU A 319 24.75 16.71 11.95
N VAL A 320 24.39 15.96 10.89
CA VAL A 320 24.31 14.49 10.94
C VAL A 320 25.63 13.87 11.39
N ALA A 321 26.76 14.35 10.86
CA ALA A 321 28.07 13.80 11.19
C ALA A 321 28.47 14.04 12.65
N LEU A 322 28.10 15.19 13.22
CA LEU A 322 28.30 15.51 14.63
C LEU A 322 27.34 14.70 15.52
N ASP A 323 26.05 14.69 15.19
CA ASP A 323 25.00 14.00 15.95
C ASP A 323 25.21 12.48 16.06
N GLN A 324 25.81 11.88 15.03
CA GLN A 324 26.08 10.44 14.98
C GLN A 324 27.55 10.08 15.29
N GLU A 325 28.36 11.04 15.76
CA GLU A 325 29.76 10.82 16.13
C GLU A 325 30.61 10.22 14.98
N VAL A 326 30.34 10.63 13.73
CA VAL A 326 31.06 10.18 12.53
C VAL A 326 31.84 11.31 11.84
N TYR A 327 31.94 12.49 12.46
CA TYR A 327 32.60 13.67 11.89
C TYR A 327 34.05 13.42 11.48
N ASP A 328 34.83 12.69 12.29
CA ASP A 328 36.24 12.39 12.01
C ASP A 328 36.44 11.64 10.69
N LYS A 329 35.43 10.86 10.24
CA LYS A 329 35.49 10.11 8.98
C LYS A 329 35.33 11.01 7.75
N VAL A 330 34.71 12.17 7.91
CA VAL A 330 34.29 13.07 6.81
C VAL A 330 34.83 14.48 7.00
N GLN A 331 35.76 14.70 7.93
CA GLN A 331 36.31 16.02 8.24
C GLN A 331 36.90 16.70 7.00
N ASP A 332 37.65 15.95 6.18
CA ASP A 332 38.27 16.45 4.95
C ASP A 332 37.22 17.03 3.98
N PHE A 333 36.04 16.41 3.90
CA PHE A 333 34.94 16.90 3.07
C PHE A 333 34.46 18.30 3.47
N PHE A 334 34.49 18.61 4.77
CA PHE A 334 34.04 19.91 5.30
C PHE A 334 35.13 20.97 5.32
N THR A 335 36.38 20.60 5.04
CA THR A 335 37.50 21.53 5.04
C THR A 335 37.37 22.48 3.86
N ILE A 336 37.44 23.78 4.12
CA ILE A 336 37.47 24.78 3.06
C ILE A 336 38.90 24.79 2.54
N ASP A 337 39.09 24.47 1.26
CA ASP A 337 40.35 24.78 0.56
C ASP A 337 40.53 26.30 0.61
N ILE A 338 41.26 26.79 1.62
CA ILE A 338 41.69 28.18 1.67
C ILE A 338 42.66 28.32 0.50
N TYR A 339 42.23 29.07 -0.52
CA TYR A 339 42.97 29.41 -1.73
C TYR A 339 44.48 29.25 -1.57
N LYS A 340 45.05 28.17 -2.13
CA LYS A 340 46.44 28.21 -2.58
C LYS A 340 46.42 29.08 -3.83
N ASN A 341 46.60 30.38 -3.64
CA ASN A 341 46.86 31.33 -4.72
C ASN A 341 48.06 30.88 -5.54
#